data_AF-A0A2N3WR51-F1
#
_entry.id   AF-A0A2N3WR51-F1
#
_cell.length_a   1.000
_cell.length_b   1.000
_cell.length_c   1.000
_cell.angle_alpha   90.00
_cell.angle_beta   90.00
_cell.angle_gamma   90.00
#
_symmetry.space_group_name_H-M   'P 1'
#
loop_
_entity.id
_entity.type
_entity.pdbx_description
1 polymer ?
#
loop_
_entity_poly.entity_id
_entity_poly.type
_entity_poly.pdbx_seq_one_letter_code
_entity_poly.pdbx_strand_id
1 'polypeptide(L)'
;MTWLLLAALLLMAGGLGTALWLAARGTAIERLAGMQFAGTVTVLTLLLLVQAYGPSSAIILPLTLTVLTFAGTLVFARLLGTR
;
A
#
# COMPACT_ATOMS: atom_id res chain seq x y z
N MET A 1 -20.79 -8.52 -4.80
CA MET A 1 -19.65 -8.20 -5.69
C MET A 1 -19.48 -6.69 -5.85
N THR A 2 -20.54 -5.94 -6.19
CA THR A 2 -20.49 -4.48 -6.36
C THR A 2 -19.98 -3.70 -5.15
N TRP A 3 -20.27 -4.16 -3.93
CA TRP A 3 -19.77 -3.52 -2.70
C TRP A 3 -18.26 -3.66 -2.50
N LEU A 4 -17.65 -4.77 -2.93
CA LEU A 4 -16.19 -4.99 -2.86
C LEU A 4 -15.45 -4.05 -3.81
N LEU A 5 -16.01 -3.86 -5.02
CA LEU A 5 -15.51 -2.89 -5.98
C LEU A 5 -15.57 -1.47 -5.46
N LEU A 6 -16.69 -1.08 -4.85
CA LEU A 6 -16.84 0.24 -4.24
C LEU A 6 -15.83 0.45 -3.10
N ALA A 7 -15.61 -0.56 -2.26
CA ALA A 7 -14.59 -0.52 -1.22
C ALA A 7 -13.18 -0.39 -1.80
N ALA A 8 -12.86 -1.13 -2.87
CA ALA A 8 -11.58 -1.03 -3.57
C ALA A 8 -11.38 0.37 -4.19
N LEU A 9 -12.40 0.93 -4.82
CA LEU A 9 -12.39 2.30 -5.37
C LEU A 9 -12.18 3.35 -4.29
N LEU A 10 -12.87 3.23 -3.14
CA LEU A 10 -12.70 4.14 -2.01
C LEU A 10 -11.29 4.05 -1.41
N LEU A 11 -10.73 2.85 -1.29
CA LEU A 11 -9.33 2.68 -0.86
C LEU A 11 -8.34 3.27 -1.86
N MET A 12 -8.60 3.11 -3.16
CA MET A 12 -7.74 3.63 -4.20
C MET A 12 -7.78 5.17 -4.24
N ALA A 13 -8.97 5.77 -4.25
CA ALA A 13 -9.12 7.23 -4.31
C ALA A 13 -8.75 7.91 -2.99
N GLY A 14 -9.27 7.41 -1.87
CA GLY A 14 -9.06 8.00 -0.55
C GLY A 14 -7.71 7.60 0.06
N GLY A 15 -7.41 6.30 0.08
CA GLY A 15 -6.19 5.77 0.68
C GLY A 15 -4.94 6.12 -0.12
N LEU A 16 -4.88 5.81 -1.42
CA LEU A 16 -3.67 6.13 -2.22
C LEU A 16 -3.55 7.64 -2.47
N GLY A 17 -4.66 8.35 -2.64
CA GLY A 17 -4.63 9.81 -2.81
C GLY A 17 -3.99 10.52 -1.62
N THR A 18 -4.41 10.16 -0.40
CA THR A 18 -3.81 10.70 0.83
C THR A 18 -2.36 10.23 1.03
N ALA A 19 -2.07 8.97 0.71
CA ALA A 19 -0.71 8.42 0.79
C ALA A 19 0.26 9.16 -0.13
N LEU A 20 -0.13 9.41 -1.38
CA LEU A 20 0.65 10.15 -2.37
C LEU A 20 0.89 11.59 -1.92
N TRP A 21 -0.14 12.23 -1.37
CA TRP A 21 -0.02 13.59 -0.86
C TRP A 21 1.00 13.68 0.28
N LEU A 22 0.97 12.72 1.22
CA LEU A 22 1.93 12.64 2.33
C LEU A 22 3.34 12.25 1.85
N ALA A 23 3.46 11.36 0.86
CA ALA A 23 4.74 10.95 0.28
C ALA A 23 5.45 12.07 -0.52
N ALA A 24 4.68 13.03 -1.02
CA ALA A 24 5.19 14.15 -1.82
C ALA A 24 5.53 15.41 -1.01
N ARG A 25 5.12 15.49 0.27
CA ARG A 25 5.32 16.68 1.12
C ARG A 25 6.05 16.35 2.42
N GLY A 26 6.59 17.38 3.06
CA GLY A 26 7.15 17.28 4.41
C GLY A 26 8.59 16.74 4.48
N THR A 27 8.95 16.34 5.69
CA THR A 27 10.25 15.77 6.07
C THR A 27 10.43 14.36 5.50
N ALA A 28 11.67 13.86 5.49
CA ALA A 28 11.94 12.52 4.97
C ALA A 28 11.22 11.39 5.75
N ILE A 29 10.95 11.60 7.04
CA ILE A 29 10.19 10.66 7.87
C ILE A 29 8.71 10.65 7.47
N GLU A 30 8.10 11.82 7.25
CA GLU A 30 6.71 11.92 6.80
C GLU A 30 6.52 11.29 5.41
N ARG A 31 7.50 11.50 4.51
CA ARG A 31 7.47 10.87 3.18
C ARG A 31 7.58 9.35 3.26
N LEU A 32 8.39 8.83 4.18
CA LEU A 32 8.48 7.39 4.45
C LEU A 32 7.15 6.85 5.00
N ALA A 33 6.52 7.56 5.94
CA ALA A 33 5.20 7.18 6.46
C ALA A 33 4.13 7.15 5.36
N GLY A 34 4.13 8.14 4.45
CA GLY A 34 3.26 8.15 3.27
C GLY A 34 3.49 6.94 2.36
N MET A 35 4.75 6.57 2.10
CA MET A 35 5.10 5.38 1.32
C MET A 35 4.65 4.07 2.00
N GLN A 36 4.75 3.97 3.33
CA GLN A 36 4.26 2.81 4.08
C GLN A 36 2.75 2.65 4.00
N PHE A 37 2.05 3.77 4.15
CA PHE A 37 0.61 3.80 4.05
C PHE A 37 0.16 3.41 2.63
N ALA A 38 0.83 3.92 1.58
CA ALA A 38 0.56 3.56 0.19
C ALA A 38 0.69 2.05 -0.07
N GLY A 39 1.76 1.41 0.44
CA GLY A 39 1.96 -0.03 0.31
C GLY A 39 0.83 -0.83 0.97
N THR A 40 0.45 -0.46 2.20
CA THR A 40 -0.63 -1.13 2.94
C THR A 40 -1.98 -1.01 2.22
N VAL A 41 -2.33 0.19 1.76
CA VAL A 41 -3.58 0.43 1.00
C VAL A 41 -3.58 -0.35 -0.31
N THR A 42 -2.44 -0.46 -0.98
CA THR A 42 -2.31 -1.24 -2.23
C THR A 42 -2.57 -2.72 -1.99
N VAL A 43 -1.99 -3.30 -0.93
CA VAL A 43 -2.24 -4.71 -0.54
C VAL A 43 -3.73 -4.94 -0.28
N LEU A 44 -4.38 -4.08 0.50
CA LEU A 44 -5.81 -4.20 0.80
C LEU A 44 -6.67 -4.08 -0.46
N THR A 45 -6.35 -3.14 -1.34
CA THR A 45 -7.04 -2.99 -2.64
C THR A 45 -6.91 -4.25 -3.49
N LEU A 46 -5.70 -4.82 -3.58
CA LEU A 46 -5.46 -6.06 -4.32
C LEU A 46 -6.23 -7.24 -3.72
N LEU A 47 -6.29 -7.37 -2.39
CA LEU A 47 -7.07 -8.42 -1.73
C LEU A 47 -8.56 -8.32 -2.06
N LEU A 48 -9.13 -7.10 -2.05
CA LEU A 48 -10.53 -6.90 -2.44
C LEU A 48 -10.79 -7.25 -3.91
N LEU A 49 -9.84 -6.95 -4.81
CA LEU A 49 -9.94 -7.32 -6.22
C LEU A 49 -9.84 -8.84 -6.42
N VAL A 50 -8.93 -9.51 -5.71
CA VAL A 50 -8.83 -10.99 -5.72
C VAL A 50 -10.14 -11.61 -5.22
N GLN A 51 -10.71 -11.11 -4.12
CA GLN A 51 -11.99 -11.58 -3.60
C GLN A 51 -13.16 -11.33 -4.55
N ALA A 52 -13.11 -10.27 -5.36
CA ALA A 52 -14.19 -9.91 -6.27
C ALA A 52 -14.13 -10.63 -7.63
N TYR A 53 -12.93 -10.91 -8.16
CA TYR A 53 -12.72 -11.39 -9.54
C TYR A 53 -11.68 -12.49 -9.70
N GLY A 54 -10.79 -12.68 -8.73
CA GLY A 54 -9.59 -13.47 -8.92
C GLY A 54 -9.76 -14.95 -8.58
N PRO A 55 -9.06 -15.87 -9.27
CA PRO A 55 -8.86 -17.21 -8.76
C PRO A 55 -8.07 -17.16 -7.43
N SER A 56 -8.22 -18.17 -6.58
CA SER A 56 -7.53 -18.24 -5.27
C SER A 56 -6.00 -18.07 -5.38
N SER A 57 -5.40 -18.51 -6.50
CA SER A 57 -3.96 -18.33 -6.77
C SER A 57 -3.51 -16.87 -6.92
N ALA A 58 -4.42 -15.94 -7.22
CA ALA A 58 -4.08 -14.52 -7.37
C ALA A 58 -3.68 -13.85 -6.04
N ILE A 59 -3.89 -14.51 -4.89
CA ILE A 59 -3.48 -14.03 -3.56
C ILE A 59 -1.96 -13.96 -3.38
N ILE A 60 -1.19 -14.64 -4.23
CA ILE A 60 0.28 -14.60 -4.22
C ILE A 60 0.78 -13.15 -4.43
N LEU A 61 0.06 -12.35 -5.22
CA LEU A 61 0.45 -10.98 -5.53
C LEU A 61 0.38 -10.04 -4.32
N PRO A 62 -0.75 -9.92 -3.57
CA PRO A 62 -0.78 -9.12 -2.35
C PRO A 62 0.15 -9.65 -1.26
N LEU A 63 0.35 -10.98 -1.17
CA LEU A 63 1.28 -11.58 -0.19
C LEU A 63 2.73 -11.18 -0.45
N THR A 64 3.19 -11.33 -1.69
CA THR A 64 4.56 -10.95 -2.09
C THR A 64 4.80 -9.46 -1.90
N LEU A 65 3.81 -8.63 -2.27
CA LEU A 65 3.90 -7.18 -2.10
C LEU A 65 3.97 -6.78 -0.62
N THR A 66 3.27 -7.47 0.28
CA THR A 66 3.33 -7.24 1.74
C THR A 66 4.76 -7.40 2.28
N VAL A 67 5.44 -8.49 1.89
CA VAL A 67 6.83 -8.74 2.30
C VAL A 67 7.77 -7.68 1.74
N LEU A 68 7.58 -7.31 0.47
CA LEU A 68 8.43 -6.32 -0.20
C LEU A 68 8.24 -4.91 0.39
N THR A 69 7.00 -4.50 0.69
CA THR A 69 6.73 -3.22 1.36
C THR A 69 7.48 -3.16 2.68
N PHE A 70 7.35 -4.18 3.54
CA PHE A 70 8.02 -4.23 4.84
C PHE A 70 9.55 -4.18 4.72
N ALA A 71 10.13 -4.98 3.82
CA ALA A 71 11.57 -4.97 3.58
C ALA A 71 12.06 -3.60 3.09
N GLY A 72 11.33 -2.99 2.16
CA GLY A 72 11.61 -1.65 1.64
C GLY A 72 11.59 -0.57 2.74
N THR A 73 10.63 -0.66 3.68
CA THR A 73 10.55 0.22 4.85
C THR A 73 11.82 0.20 5.67
N LEU A 74 12.31 -1.00 5.99
CA LEU A 74 13.46 -1.18 6.86
C LEU A 74 14.72 -0.63 6.21
N VAL A 75 14.87 -0.81 4.89
CA VAL A 75 15.99 -0.23 4.13
C VAL A 75 15.96 1.29 4.22
N PHE A 76 14.82 1.94 3.96
CA PHE A 76 14.72 3.40 4.05
C PHE A 76 14.86 3.91 5.48
N ALA A 77 14.25 3.24 6.46
CA ALA A 77 14.36 3.58 7.87
C ALA A 77 15.82 3.50 8.36
N ARG A 78 16.56 2.47 7.94
CA ARG A 78 17.99 2.34 8.24
C ARG A 78 18.78 3.50 7.64
N LEU A 79 18.58 3.79 6.35
CA LEU A 79 19.30 4.88 5.67
C LEU A 79 19.04 6.24 6.30
N LEU A 80 17.81 6.48 6.76
CA LEU A 80 17.40 7.70 7.45
C LEU A 80 17.95 7.78 8.88
N GLY A 81 18.01 6.67 9.61
CA GLY A 81 18.55 6.62 10.97
C GLY A 81 20.07 6.67 11.06
N THR A 82 20.78 6.39 9.95
CA THR A 82 22.25 6.53 9.85
C THR A 82 22.72 7.93 9.43
N ARG A 83 21.80 8.86 9.18
CA ARG A 83 22.10 10.27 8.93
C ARG A 83 21.93 11.08 10.21
#